data_AF-A0A4U5MSX4-F1
#
_entry.id   AF-A0A4U5MSX4-F1
#
_cell.length_a   1.000
_cell.length_b   1.000
_cell.length_c   1.000
_cell.angle_alpha   90.00
_cell.angle_beta   90.00
_cell.angle_gamma   90.00
#
_symmetry.space_group_name_H-M   'P 1'
#
loop_
_entity.id
_entity.type
_entity.pdbx_description
1 polymer ?
#
loop_
_entity_poly.entity_id
_entity_poly.type
_entity_poly.pdbx_seq_one_letter_code
_entity_poly.pdbx_strand_id
1 'polypeptide(L)'
;MPGNTSTASLQPKNLKRKAETAIFIPEKRPCRPQNYSIPKKPTFNFSLAFQGDLSSIKTVLENASADQLKAFELSNPELKPETADFWKNHCEKTVNGGVKAERLESESWREAFLRLQGLQDTRLAALISRINNKVVDAKAAVRTAKSIASLPIQKAGNPPKLARRSFKPKKEELKPIWNGGRPRGHLLKKTRKMAKASMIPRRV
;
A
#
# COMPACT_ATOMS: atom_id res chain seq x y z
N MET A 1 -52.12 62.09 -6.51
CA MET A 1 -51.99 62.67 -7.86
C MET A 1 -50.67 62.19 -8.45
N PRO A 2 -50.70 61.48 -9.59
CA PRO A 2 -49.52 60.94 -10.26
C PRO A 2 -48.92 61.95 -11.25
N GLY A 3 -47.68 61.69 -11.66
CA GLY A 3 -47.06 62.24 -12.87
C GLY A 3 -45.98 63.30 -12.60
N ASN A 4 -44.94 63.46 -13.40
CA ASN A 4 -44.50 62.71 -14.57
C ASN A 4 -43.00 63.04 -14.77
N THR A 5 -42.35 62.10 -15.44
CA THR A 5 -41.00 62.12 -16.01
C THR A 5 -40.58 63.41 -16.71
N SER A 6 -39.29 63.75 -16.62
CA SER A 6 -38.58 64.36 -17.74
C SER A 6 -37.15 63.84 -17.87
N THR A 7 -36.94 63.25 -19.04
CA THR A 7 -35.76 62.68 -19.66
C THR A 7 -34.69 63.74 -19.91
N ALA A 8 -33.44 63.46 -19.56
CA ALA A 8 -32.28 64.16 -20.13
C ALA A 8 -31.21 63.14 -20.54
N SER A 9 -31.19 62.90 -21.85
CA SER A 9 -30.17 62.22 -22.64
C SER A 9 -28.86 63.00 -22.62
N LEU A 10 -27.71 62.32 -22.50
CA LEU A 10 -26.41 62.71 -23.12
C LEU A 10 -25.36 61.60 -22.97
N GLN A 11 -25.27 60.79 -24.03
CA GLN A 11 -24.12 60.16 -24.70
C GLN A 11 -22.93 59.53 -23.92
N PRO A 12 -22.41 58.37 -24.39
CA PRO A 12 -21.38 57.58 -23.72
C PRO A 12 -19.96 58.09 -23.99
N LYS A 13 -19.19 58.33 -22.92
CA LYS A 13 -17.74 58.55 -23.04
C LYS A 13 -17.02 57.21 -23.15
N ASN A 14 -16.46 56.99 -24.34
CA ASN A 14 -15.51 55.94 -24.68
C ASN A 14 -14.34 55.88 -23.68
N LEU A 15 -14.41 55.00 -22.68
CA LEU A 15 -13.22 54.54 -21.97
C LEU A 15 -12.68 53.31 -22.68
N LYS A 16 -11.58 53.51 -23.42
CA LYS A 16 -10.68 52.44 -23.87
C LYS A 16 -10.42 51.49 -22.70
N ARG A 17 -11.02 50.30 -22.75
CA ARG A 17 -10.65 49.19 -21.87
C ARG A 17 -9.21 48.83 -22.20
N LYS A 18 -8.25 49.35 -21.43
CA LYS A 18 -6.92 48.75 -21.38
C LYS A 18 -7.13 47.34 -20.84
N ALA A 19 -6.78 46.34 -21.65
CA ALA A 19 -6.70 44.97 -21.20
C ALA A 19 -5.59 44.92 -20.15
N GLU A 20 -5.99 45.04 -18.89
CA GLU A 20 -5.13 44.78 -17.75
C GLU A 20 -4.91 43.27 -17.75
N THR A 21 -3.76 42.86 -18.29
CA THR A 21 -3.26 41.49 -18.16
C THR A 21 -3.15 41.22 -16.68
N ALA A 22 -4.11 40.46 -16.14
CA ALA A 22 -4.06 39.93 -14.78
C ALA A 22 -2.82 39.02 -14.68
N ILE A 23 -1.72 39.60 -14.22
CA ILE A 23 -0.55 38.85 -13.79
C ILE A 23 -1.03 37.97 -12.65
N PHE A 24 -1.10 36.66 -12.88
CA PHE A 24 -1.33 35.68 -11.83
C PHE A 24 -0.16 35.75 -10.85
N ILE A 25 -0.35 36.45 -9.73
CA ILE A 25 0.60 36.51 -8.62
C ILE A 25 0.42 35.23 -7.82
N PRO A 26 1.37 34.28 -7.81
CA PRO A 26 1.25 33.03 -7.07
C PRO A 26 1.65 33.25 -5.61
N GLU A 27 1.11 34.26 -4.92
CA GLU A 27 1.32 34.42 -3.49
C GLU A 27 0.00 34.40 -2.75
N LYS A 28 -0.10 33.40 -1.88
CA LYS A 28 -1.17 33.16 -0.90
C LYS A 28 -2.43 32.52 -1.51
N ARG A 29 -2.33 31.20 -1.74
CA ARG A 29 -3.51 30.33 -1.54
C ARG A 29 -4.06 30.69 -0.15
N PRO A 30 -5.37 30.93 0.03
CA PRO A 30 -5.93 31.13 1.36
C PRO A 30 -5.58 29.91 2.21
N CYS A 31 -4.66 30.09 3.15
CA CYS A 31 -4.30 29.07 4.11
C CYS A 31 -5.58 28.69 4.85
N ARG A 32 -5.92 27.40 4.85
CA ARG A 32 -6.97 26.87 5.72
C ARG A 32 -6.66 27.35 7.15
N PRO A 33 -7.49 28.18 7.79
CA PRO A 33 -7.29 28.55 9.18
C PRO A 33 -7.09 27.28 10.03
N GLN A 34 -5.90 27.16 10.64
CA GLN A 34 -5.47 25.97 11.38
C GLN A 34 -6.14 25.83 12.75
N ASN A 35 -7.00 26.77 13.16
CA ASN A 35 -7.41 26.95 14.55
C ASN A 35 -8.88 26.61 14.85
N TYR A 36 -9.54 25.80 14.02
CA TYR A 36 -10.83 25.21 14.43
C TYR A 36 -10.56 23.86 15.08
N SER A 37 -10.33 23.88 16.40
CA SER A 37 -10.40 22.65 17.17
C SER A 37 -11.86 22.22 17.19
N ILE A 38 -12.24 21.27 16.33
CA ILE A 38 -13.57 20.67 16.35
C ILE A 38 -13.73 20.06 17.75
N PRO A 39 -14.78 20.41 18.52
CA PRO A 39 -15.04 19.79 19.81
C PRO A 39 -15.12 18.28 19.61
N LYS A 40 -14.18 17.54 20.20
CA LYS A 40 -14.21 16.08 20.15
C LYS A 40 -15.45 15.66 20.94
N LYS A 41 -16.38 14.97 20.27
CA LYS A 41 -17.50 14.32 20.95
C LYS A 41 -16.95 13.41 22.05
N PRO A 42 -17.62 13.28 23.21
CA PRO A 42 -17.18 12.37 24.25
C PRO A 42 -17.07 10.97 23.67
N THR A 43 -15.85 10.44 23.63
CA THR A 43 -15.55 9.10 23.13
C THR A 43 -15.91 8.10 24.23
N PHE A 44 -16.60 7.03 23.87
CA PHE A 44 -16.86 5.93 24.81
C PHE A 44 -15.52 5.32 25.27
N ASN A 45 -15.37 5.14 26.58
CA ASN A 45 -14.16 4.60 27.19
C ASN A 45 -14.33 3.11 27.44
N PHE A 46 -13.77 2.28 26.54
CA PHE A 46 -13.82 0.83 26.68
C PHE A 46 -13.01 0.30 27.87
N SER A 47 -12.05 1.05 28.41
CA SER A 47 -11.22 0.59 29.53
C SER A 47 -11.83 0.83 30.92
N LEU A 48 -13.02 1.42 31.01
CA LEU A 48 -13.68 1.68 32.29
C LEU A 48 -14.73 0.62 32.60
N ALA A 49 -14.98 0.41 33.90
CA ALA A 49 -16.14 -0.35 34.34
C ALA A 49 -17.42 0.36 33.85
N PHE A 50 -18.29 -0.39 33.22
CA PHE A 50 -19.54 0.06 32.67
C PHE A 50 -20.67 -0.35 33.61
N GLN A 51 -21.35 0.64 34.19
CA GLN A 51 -22.59 0.46 34.91
C GLN A 51 -23.73 0.97 34.03
N GLY A 52 -24.46 0.03 33.43
CA GLY A 52 -25.61 0.35 32.60
C GLY A 52 -26.07 -0.86 31.78
N ASP A 53 -27.13 -0.64 31.00
CA ASP A 53 -27.69 -1.69 30.16
C ASP A 53 -26.90 -1.83 28.86
N LEU A 54 -26.58 -3.06 28.47
CA LEU A 54 -25.83 -3.33 27.24
C LEU A 54 -26.54 -2.80 25.99
N SER A 55 -27.87 -2.77 25.99
CA SER A 55 -28.70 -2.20 24.93
C SER A 55 -28.35 -0.75 24.59
N SER A 56 -27.94 0.04 25.60
CA SER A 56 -27.58 1.45 25.40
C SER A 56 -26.25 1.64 24.65
N ILE A 57 -25.34 0.68 24.77
CA ILE A 57 -23.99 0.72 24.16
C ILE A 57 -23.82 -0.29 23.04
N LYS A 58 -24.86 -1.04 22.68
CA LYS A 58 -24.82 -2.08 21.65
C LYS A 58 -24.24 -1.57 20.33
N THR A 59 -24.72 -0.43 19.85
CA THR A 59 -24.23 0.18 18.59
C THR A 59 -22.77 0.64 18.69
N VAL A 60 -22.30 0.99 19.89
CA VAL A 60 -20.91 1.35 20.16
C VAL A 60 -20.04 0.09 20.11
N LEU A 61 -20.50 -1.02 20.69
CA LEU A 61 -19.82 -2.32 20.69
C LEU A 61 -19.78 -2.95 19.28
N GLU A 62 -20.84 -2.83 18.48
CA GLU A 62 -20.88 -3.33 17.09
C GLU A 62 -19.86 -2.65 16.16
N ASN A 63 -19.56 -1.38 16.44
CA ASN A 63 -18.60 -0.57 15.70
C ASN A 63 -17.21 -0.54 16.34
N ALA A 64 -17.04 -1.13 17.52
CA ALA A 64 -15.77 -1.17 18.22
C ALA A 64 -14.72 -1.95 17.42
N SER A 65 -13.45 -1.62 17.61
CA SER A 65 -12.37 -2.50 17.16
C SER A 65 -12.26 -3.73 18.09
N ALA A 66 -11.66 -4.81 17.59
CA ALA A 66 -11.43 -6.00 18.40
C ALA A 66 -10.60 -5.71 19.67
N ASP A 67 -9.64 -4.80 19.59
CA ASP A 67 -8.83 -4.37 20.73
C ASP A 67 -9.65 -3.58 21.77
N GLN A 68 -10.58 -2.74 21.30
CA GLN A 68 -11.51 -1.99 22.16
C GLN A 68 -12.48 -2.95 22.87
N LEU A 69 -13.04 -3.91 22.15
CA LEU A 69 -13.92 -4.92 22.74
C LEU A 69 -13.18 -5.77 23.78
N LYS A 70 -11.93 -6.14 23.51
CA LYS A 70 -11.06 -6.83 24.47
C LYS A 70 -10.80 -5.98 25.72
N ALA A 71 -10.53 -4.69 25.57
CA ALA A 71 -10.34 -3.78 26.70
C ALA A 71 -11.61 -3.66 27.56
N PHE A 72 -12.79 -3.65 26.91
CA PHE A 72 -14.09 -3.64 27.59
C PHE A 72 -14.33 -4.89 28.43
N GLU A 73 -14.03 -6.07 27.89
CA GLU A 73 -14.16 -7.33 28.65
C GLU A 73 -13.17 -7.41 29.82
N LEU A 74 -11.98 -6.82 29.71
CA LEU A 74 -11.01 -6.80 30.80
C LEU A 74 -11.51 -5.97 31.98
N SER A 75 -12.19 -4.87 31.71
CA SER A 75 -12.77 -4.02 32.76
C SER A 75 -14.14 -4.49 33.23
N ASN A 76 -14.84 -5.32 32.44
CA ASN A 76 -16.20 -5.80 32.68
C ASN A 76 -16.33 -7.31 32.43
N PRO A 77 -15.74 -8.15 33.30
CA PRO A 77 -15.77 -9.61 33.12
C PRO A 77 -17.18 -10.21 33.15
N GLU A 78 -18.11 -9.57 33.87
CA GLU A 78 -19.51 -10.01 34.00
C GLU A 78 -20.29 -9.94 32.66
N LEU A 79 -19.89 -9.04 31.76
CA LEU A 79 -20.57 -8.82 30.47
C LEU A 79 -19.98 -9.66 29.33
N LYS A 80 -18.95 -10.46 29.61
CA LYS A 80 -18.29 -11.35 28.66
C LYS A 80 -19.21 -12.36 27.94
N PRO A 81 -20.24 -12.97 28.56
CA PRO A 81 -21.15 -13.85 27.83
C PRO A 81 -21.99 -13.08 26.81
N GLU A 82 -22.38 -11.84 27.11
CA GLU A 82 -23.19 -11.00 26.22
C GLU A 82 -22.37 -10.42 25.06
N THR A 83 -21.04 -10.26 25.24
CA THR A 83 -20.15 -9.80 24.16
C THR A 83 -19.79 -10.87 23.14
N ALA A 84 -20.15 -12.15 23.38
CA ALA A 84 -19.82 -13.27 22.51
C ALA A 84 -20.34 -13.09 21.06
N ASP A 85 -21.51 -12.48 20.90
CA ASP A 85 -22.11 -12.25 19.57
C ASP A 85 -21.35 -11.18 18.78
N PHE A 86 -20.75 -10.19 19.42
CA PHE A 86 -19.94 -9.18 18.73
C PHE A 86 -18.66 -9.79 18.13
N TRP A 87 -18.07 -10.79 18.80
CA TRP A 87 -16.92 -11.53 18.25
C TRP A 87 -17.26 -12.32 16.99
N LYS A 88 -18.49 -12.83 16.87
CA LYS A 88 -18.95 -13.48 15.64
C LYS A 88 -18.87 -12.52 14.45
N ASN A 89 -19.36 -11.30 14.62
CA ASN A 89 -19.29 -10.28 13.57
C ASN A 89 -17.84 -9.93 13.19
N HIS A 90 -16.92 -9.93 14.15
CA HIS A 90 -15.49 -9.74 13.89
C HIS A 90 -14.86 -10.92 13.13
N CYS A 91 -15.26 -12.15 13.43
CA CYS A 91 -14.87 -13.32 12.65
C CYS A 91 -15.38 -13.21 11.21
N GLU A 92 -16.65 -12.92 11.00
CA GLU A 92 -17.23 -12.78 9.65
C GLU A 92 -16.54 -11.68 8.83
N LYS A 93 -16.22 -10.53 9.45
CA LYS A 93 -15.48 -9.45 8.79
C LYS A 93 -14.05 -9.86 8.42
N THR A 94 -13.35 -10.60 9.28
CA THR A 94 -11.98 -11.06 8.98
C THR A 94 -11.94 -12.18 7.94
N VAL A 95 -13.00 -13.00 7.83
CA VAL A 95 -13.13 -14.05 6.81
C VAL A 95 -13.09 -13.52 5.38
N ASN A 96 -13.66 -12.34 5.14
CA ASN A 96 -13.58 -11.67 3.84
C ASN A 96 -12.14 -11.33 3.42
N GLY A 97 -11.19 -11.33 4.36
CA GLY A 97 -9.75 -11.21 4.11
C GLY A 97 -9.06 -12.50 3.65
N GLY A 98 -9.81 -13.59 3.43
CA GLY A 98 -9.31 -14.83 2.81
C GLY A 98 -8.91 -15.95 3.78
N VAL A 99 -9.13 -15.78 5.09
CA VAL A 99 -8.91 -16.83 6.09
C VAL A 99 -10.27 -17.32 6.58
N LYS A 100 -10.69 -18.54 6.20
CA LYS A 100 -11.97 -19.10 6.67
C LYS A 100 -11.92 -19.26 8.19
N ALA A 101 -12.88 -18.63 8.87
CA ALA A 101 -13.13 -18.83 10.29
C ALA A 101 -13.93 -20.12 10.44
N GLU A 102 -13.23 -21.25 10.34
CA GLU A 102 -13.79 -22.51 10.80
C GLU A 102 -13.69 -22.48 12.33
N ARG A 103 -14.84 -22.25 12.97
CA ARG A 103 -14.96 -22.33 14.43
C ARG A 103 -14.94 -23.80 14.81
N LEU A 104 -14.07 -24.17 15.75
CA LEU A 104 -14.12 -25.49 16.37
C LEU A 104 -15.36 -25.56 17.27
N GLU A 105 -16.07 -26.69 17.30
CA GLU A 105 -17.32 -26.83 18.09
C GLU A 105 -17.11 -26.57 19.59
N SER A 106 -15.91 -26.83 20.11
CA SER A 106 -15.53 -26.59 21.51
C SER A 106 -15.08 -25.16 21.81
N GLU A 107 -14.82 -24.33 20.81
CA GLU A 107 -14.30 -22.97 20.99
C GLU A 107 -15.43 -21.95 21.03
N SER A 108 -15.27 -20.86 21.77
CA SER A 108 -16.11 -19.66 21.68
C SER A 108 -15.75 -18.80 20.46
N TRP A 109 -16.67 -17.94 19.99
CA TRP A 109 -16.36 -16.99 18.90
C TRP A 109 -15.15 -16.10 19.20
N ARG A 110 -14.98 -15.73 20.47
CA ARG A 110 -13.84 -14.96 20.97
C ARG A 110 -12.52 -15.72 20.80
N GLU A 111 -12.49 -16.99 21.19
CA GLU A 111 -11.28 -17.83 21.07
C GLU A 111 -10.93 -18.07 19.60
N ALA A 112 -11.93 -18.35 18.76
CA ALA A 112 -11.74 -18.48 17.33
C ALA A 112 -11.13 -17.19 16.72
N PHE A 113 -11.62 -16.02 17.11
CA PHE A 113 -11.07 -14.74 16.67
C PHE A 113 -9.62 -14.56 17.11
N LEU A 114 -9.31 -14.77 18.40
CA LEU A 114 -7.95 -14.60 18.93
C LEU A 114 -6.96 -15.57 18.28
N ARG A 115 -7.39 -16.81 18.00
CA ARG A 115 -6.58 -17.79 17.26
C ARG A 115 -6.27 -17.29 15.85
N LEU A 116 -7.27 -16.81 15.11
CA LEU A 116 -7.09 -16.25 13.77
C LEU A 116 -6.17 -15.03 13.79
N GLN A 117 -6.36 -14.13 14.75
CA GLN A 117 -5.50 -12.95 14.93
C GLN A 117 -4.04 -13.38 15.19
N GLY A 118 -3.80 -14.35 16.07
CA GLY A 118 -2.46 -14.88 16.33
C GLY A 118 -1.79 -15.51 15.10
N LEU A 119 -2.56 -16.19 14.24
CA LEU A 119 -2.04 -16.71 12.97
C LEU A 119 -1.64 -15.58 11.99
N GLN A 120 -2.40 -14.48 11.98
CA GLN A 120 -2.06 -13.32 11.16
C GLN A 120 -0.82 -12.60 11.70
N ASP A 121 -0.70 -12.46 13.02
CA ASP A 121 0.44 -11.82 13.67
C ASP A 121 1.73 -12.64 13.45
N THR A 122 1.66 -13.97 13.55
CA THR A 122 2.81 -14.85 13.27
C THR A 122 3.23 -14.79 11.80
N ARG A 123 2.26 -14.77 10.87
CA ARG A 123 2.54 -14.60 9.44
C ARG A 123 3.20 -13.25 9.14
N LEU A 124 2.70 -12.18 9.75
CA LEU A 124 3.23 -10.84 9.61
C LEU A 124 4.65 -10.76 10.20
N ALA A 125 4.87 -11.33 11.38
CA ALA A 125 6.20 -11.41 12.00
C ALA A 125 7.21 -12.18 11.12
N ALA A 126 6.80 -13.31 10.54
CA ALA A 126 7.65 -14.08 9.62
C ALA A 126 8.00 -13.26 8.36
N LEU A 127 7.05 -12.49 7.82
CA LEU A 127 7.28 -11.62 6.67
C LEU A 127 8.25 -10.48 7.02
N ILE A 128 8.07 -9.83 8.16
CA ILE A 128 8.98 -8.78 8.66
C ILE A 128 10.40 -9.34 8.80
N SER A 129 10.56 -10.50 9.44
CA SER A 129 11.86 -11.16 9.58
C SER A 129 12.51 -11.46 8.22
N ARG A 130 11.74 -11.94 7.24
CA ARG A 130 12.26 -12.18 5.88
C ARG A 130 12.73 -10.90 5.19
N ILE A 131 12.01 -9.79 5.37
CA ILE A 131 12.40 -8.48 4.83
C ILE A 131 13.69 -8.00 5.51
N ASN A 132 13.75 -8.08 6.83
CA ASN A 132 14.93 -7.67 7.60
C ASN A 132 16.18 -8.46 7.21
N ASN A 133 16.06 -9.78 7.05
CA ASN A 133 17.17 -10.62 6.60
C ASN A 133 17.68 -10.18 5.22
N LYS A 134 16.77 -9.93 4.26
CA LYS A 134 17.16 -9.40 2.93
C LYS A 134 17.89 -8.06 3.01
N VAL A 135 17.46 -7.17 3.92
CA VAL A 135 18.13 -5.88 4.13
C VAL A 135 19.53 -6.07 4.72
N VAL A 136 19.69 -7.00 5.67
CA VAL A 136 20.99 -7.34 6.25
C VAL A 136 21.93 -7.94 5.20
N ASP A 137 21.44 -8.90 4.41
CA ASP A 137 22.21 -9.56 3.34
C ASP A 137 22.66 -8.55 2.28
N ALA A 138 21.78 -7.66 1.85
CA ALA A 138 22.12 -6.60 0.90
C ALA A 138 23.21 -5.66 1.46
N LYS A 139 23.12 -5.29 2.74
CA LYS A 139 24.15 -4.50 3.42
C LYS A 139 25.48 -5.25 3.53
N ALA A 140 25.45 -6.55 3.81
CA ALA A 140 26.65 -7.39 3.86
C ALA A 140 27.31 -7.50 2.48
N ALA A 141 26.54 -7.73 1.42
CA ALA A 141 27.04 -7.78 0.04
C ALA A 141 27.69 -6.45 -0.39
N VAL A 142 27.15 -5.30 0.04
CA VAL A 142 27.79 -4.00 -0.21
C VAL A 142 29.12 -3.87 0.54
N ARG A 143 29.22 -4.35 1.78
CA ARG A 143 30.48 -4.33 2.54
C ARG A 143 31.54 -5.22 1.91
N THR A 144 31.19 -6.43 1.48
CA THR A 144 32.13 -7.36 0.81
C THR A 144 32.56 -6.82 -0.55
N ALA A 145 31.65 -6.22 -1.33
CA ALA A 145 32.00 -5.56 -2.58
C ALA A 145 33.00 -4.41 -2.36
N LYS A 146 32.80 -3.60 -1.32
CA LYS A 146 33.73 -2.54 -0.93
C LYS A 146 35.09 -3.09 -0.48
N SER A 147 35.12 -4.17 0.31
CA SER A 147 36.38 -4.76 0.77
C SER A 147 37.18 -5.35 -0.39
N ILE A 148 36.53 -6.05 -1.32
CA ILE A 148 37.18 -6.60 -2.53
C ILE A 148 37.70 -5.47 -3.41
N ALA A 149 36.92 -4.41 -3.62
CA ALA A 149 37.36 -3.25 -4.41
C ALA A 149 38.56 -2.51 -3.78
N SER A 150 38.74 -2.58 -2.47
CA SER A 150 39.87 -1.97 -1.76
C SER A 150 41.14 -2.83 -1.71
N LEU A 151 41.09 -4.10 -2.15
CA LEU A 151 42.29 -4.92 -2.21
C LEU A 151 43.22 -4.42 -3.32
N PRO A 152 44.55 -4.34 -3.09
CA PRO A 152 45.50 -3.97 -4.12
C PRO A 152 45.36 -4.93 -5.32
N ILE A 153 45.03 -4.39 -6.48
CA ILE A 153 45.07 -5.13 -7.74
C ILE A 153 46.54 -5.52 -7.93
N GLN A 154 46.89 -6.77 -7.65
CA GLN A 154 48.19 -7.29 -8.03
C GLN A 154 48.27 -7.16 -9.55
N LYS A 155 49.21 -6.33 -10.04
CA LYS A 155 49.56 -6.25 -11.46
C LYS A 155 50.24 -7.58 -11.85
N ALA A 156 49.47 -8.64 -12.00
CA ALA A 156 49.91 -9.84 -12.67
C ALA A 156 49.93 -9.53 -14.17
N GLY A 157 51.12 -9.59 -14.77
CA GLY A 157 51.29 -9.44 -16.21
C GLY A 157 50.37 -10.40 -16.97
N ASN A 158 49.71 -9.86 -18.01
CA ASN A 158 48.78 -10.50 -18.93
C ASN A 158 47.63 -11.32 -18.27
N PRO A 159 46.35 -10.90 -18.44
CA PRO A 159 45.25 -11.71 -17.94
C PRO A 159 45.26 -13.08 -18.63
N PRO A 160 45.07 -14.20 -17.89
CA PRO A 160 44.90 -15.50 -18.51
C PRO A 160 43.74 -15.38 -19.50
N LYS A 161 43.99 -15.73 -20.77
CA LYS A 161 42.93 -15.82 -21.78
C LYS A 161 41.95 -16.88 -21.28
N LEU A 162 40.88 -16.46 -20.60
CA LEU A 162 39.76 -17.31 -20.27
C LEU A 162 39.16 -17.75 -21.61
N ALA A 163 39.55 -18.95 -22.05
CA ALA A 163 38.89 -19.63 -23.14
C ALA A 163 37.40 -19.62 -22.80
N ARG A 164 36.60 -18.92 -23.61
CA ARG A 164 35.15 -18.90 -23.47
C ARG A 164 34.68 -20.34 -23.64
N ARG A 165 34.53 -21.08 -22.53
CA ARG A 165 33.80 -22.35 -22.54
C ARG A 165 32.38 -21.95 -22.89
N SER A 166 32.03 -22.10 -24.17
CA SER A 166 30.68 -21.96 -24.65
C SER A 166 29.84 -22.97 -23.88
N PHE A 167 29.01 -22.48 -22.97
CA PHE A 167 28.01 -23.31 -22.31
C PHE A 167 27.05 -23.76 -23.42
N LYS A 168 27.17 -25.03 -23.84
CA LYS A 168 26.15 -25.68 -24.66
C LYS A 168 25.17 -26.30 -23.67
N PRO A 169 24.00 -25.69 -23.42
CA PRO A 169 23.00 -26.39 -22.62
C PRO A 169 22.62 -27.67 -23.39
N LYS A 170 22.77 -28.83 -22.73
CA LYS A 170 22.15 -30.06 -23.24
C LYS A 170 20.66 -29.79 -23.37
N LYS A 171 20.09 -30.07 -24.54
CA LYS A 171 18.64 -30.14 -24.73
C LYS A 171 18.15 -31.36 -23.96
N GLU A 172 17.97 -31.21 -22.66
CA GLU A 172 17.13 -32.11 -21.90
C GLU A 172 15.69 -31.64 -22.18
N GLU A 173 14.94 -32.44 -22.93
CA GLU A 173 13.52 -32.19 -23.20
C GLU A 173 12.74 -32.28 -21.88
N LEU A 174 12.68 -31.17 -21.16
CA LEU A 174 11.76 -30.99 -20.04
C LEU A 174 10.36 -30.83 -20.62
N LYS A 175 9.61 -31.93 -20.62
CA LYS A 175 8.16 -31.91 -20.82
C LYS A 175 7.54 -30.94 -19.80
N PRO A 176 6.72 -29.96 -20.22
CA PRO A 176 6.10 -29.05 -19.27
C PRO A 176 5.05 -29.81 -18.44
N ILE A 177 5.27 -29.91 -17.14
CA ILE A 177 4.20 -30.23 -16.18
C ILE A 177 3.32 -28.97 -16.09
N TRP A 178 2.19 -29.01 -16.77
CA TRP A 178 1.17 -27.98 -16.68
C TRP A 178 0.41 -28.15 -15.36
N ASN A 179 0.73 -27.33 -14.37
CA ASN A 179 -0.17 -27.06 -13.25
C ASN A 179 -0.56 -25.57 -13.26
N GLY A 180 -1.57 -25.25 -14.08
CA GLY A 180 -2.63 -24.29 -13.74
C GLY A 180 -2.31 -22.83 -13.36
N GLY A 181 -1.13 -22.26 -13.67
CA GLY A 181 -0.83 -20.87 -13.33
C GLY A 181 -0.08 -20.12 -14.42
N ARG A 182 -0.67 -19.05 -14.97
CA ARG A 182 -0.06 -18.20 -16.04
C ARG A 182 1.29 -17.62 -15.58
N PRO A 183 2.39 -17.79 -16.33
CA PRO A 183 3.62 -17.05 -16.08
C PRO A 183 3.55 -15.68 -16.77
N ARG A 184 3.68 -14.60 -16.00
CA ARG A 184 3.89 -13.24 -16.55
C ARG A 184 5.35 -13.11 -16.99
N GLY A 185 5.54 -12.59 -18.21
CA GLY A 185 6.74 -11.87 -18.61
C GLY A 185 7.89 -12.70 -19.16
N HIS A 186 7.73 -13.30 -20.35
CA HIS A 186 8.90 -13.67 -21.16
C HIS A 186 9.21 -12.51 -22.12
N LEU A 187 10.29 -11.78 -21.83
CA LEU A 187 10.87 -10.78 -22.71
C LEU A 187 11.37 -11.49 -23.98
N LEU A 188 10.62 -11.44 -25.08
CA LEU A 188 11.09 -11.94 -26.37
C LEU A 188 12.24 -11.05 -26.85
N LYS A 189 13.46 -11.59 -26.83
CA LYS A 189 14.61 -11.00 -27.51
C LYS A 189 14.35 -11.08 -29.02
N LYS A 190 13.92 -9.97 -29.64
CA LYS A 190 13.89 -9.82 -31.10
C LYS A 190 15.32 -9.96 -31.64
N THR A 191 15.59 -11.04 -32.35
CA THR A 191 16.82 -11.20 -33.13
C THR A 191 16.69 -10.35 -34.40
N ARG A 192 17.56 -9.35 -34.53
CA ARG A 192 17.67 -8.51 -35.73
C ARG A 192 18.45 -9.32 -36.77
N LYS A 193 17.75 -9.94 -37.73
CA LYS A 193 18.39 -10.54 -38.91
C LYS A 193 19.02 -9.42 -39.74
N MET A 194 20.35 -9.39 -39.83
CA MET A 194 21.08 -8.54 -40.76
C MET A 194 20.94 -9.16 -42.15
N ALA A 195 20.27 -8.48 -43.07
CA ALA A 195 20.28 -8.83 -44.49
C ALA A 195 21.67 -8.49 -45.07
N LYS A 196 22.27 -9.45 -45.78
CA LYS A 196 23.47 -9.27 -46.59
C LYS A 196 23.17 -8.23 -47.68
N ALA A 197 23.80 -7.06 -47.60
CA ALA A 197 23.87 -6.14 -48.73
C ALA A 197 24.84 -6.74 -49.77
N SER A 198 24.30 -7.05 -50.94
CA SER A 198 25.01 -7.44 -52.14
C SER A 198 25.95 -6.31 -52.59
N MET A 199 27.22 -6.65 -52.79
CA MET A 199 28.21 -5.77 -53.44
C MET A 199 27.83 -5.59 -54.91
N ILE A 200 27.62 -4.35 -55.34
CA ILE A 200 27.65 -3.96 -56.75
C ILE A 200 29.01 -3.30 -56.99
N PRO A 201 29.85 -3.79 -57.92
CA PRO A 201 31.08 -3.10 -58.27
C PRO A 201 30.76 -1.90 -59.18
N ARG A 202 31.39 -0.76 -58.89
CA ARG A 202 31.45 0.39 -59.79
C ARG A 202 32.29 0.03 -61.02
N ARG A 203 31.78 0.29 -62.22
CA ARG A 203 32.55 0.62 -63.43
C ARG A 203 32.10 2.03 -63.83
N VAL A 204 32.98 3.03 -63.68
CA VAL A 204 33.83 3.66 -64.72
C VAL A 204 32.99 4.12 -65.89
#